data_AF-A0A7G2JZ68-F1
#
_entry.id   AF-A0A7G2JZ68-F1
#
_cell.length_a   1.000
_cell.length_b   1.000
_cell.length_c   1.000
_cell.angle_alpha   90.00
_cell.angle_beta   90.00
_cell.angle_gamma   90.00
#
_symmetry.space_group_name_H-M   'P 1'
#
loop_
_entity.id
_entity.type
_entity.pdbx_description
1 polymer ?
#
loop_
_entity_poly.entity_id
_entity_poly.type
_entity_poly.pdbx_seq_one_letter_code
_entity_poly.pdbx_strand_id
1 'polypeptide(L)'
;IPVELLGLSGVPAAGDEATVVRDEKKAREVALYRQGKFREVKLARQQKAKLENMFSNMSEGDVAELNVIVKADVQGSVEAIVQALNELSTNEVKVKVVGSGVGGITETDATLATASNAIIVGFNVRADATARRVIEAENIDLRYYSIIYELL
;
A
#
# COMPACT_ATOMS: atom_id res chain seq x y z
N ILE A 1 13.14 -23.30 15.19
CA ILE A 1 12.71 -22.28 16.17
C ILE A 1 12.70 -20.94 15.42
N PRO A 2 11.59 -20.17 15.43
CA PRO A 2 11.55 -18.85 14.82
C PRO A 2 12.42 -17.85 15.60
N VAL A 3 13.02 -16.89 14.90
CA VAL A 3 13.87 -15.84 15.49
C VAL A 3 13.42 -14.47 14.99
N GLU A 4 13.52 -13.47 15.86
CA GLU A 4 13.26 -12.07 15.51
C GLU A 4 14.56 -11.41 15.04
N LEU A 5 14.52 -10.79 13.86
CA LEU A 5 15.66 -10.07 13.27
C LEU A 5 15.38 -8.56 13.33
N LEU A 6 16.25 -7.83 14.02
CA LEU A 6 16.19 -6.38 14.15
C LEU A 6 17.35 -5.72 13.40
N GLY A 7 17.15 -4.49 12.92
CA GLY A 7 18.19 -3.68 12.25
C GLY A 7 18.21 -3.78 10.73
N LEU A 8 17.15 -4.28 10.09
CA LEU A 8 16.99 -4.22 8.64
C LEU A 8 16.69 -2.78 8.18
N SER A 9 17.14 -2.44 6.97
CA SER A 9 16.91 -1.10 6.39
C SER A 9 15.45 -0.79 6.05
N GLY A 10 14.57 -1.78 6.09
CA GLY A 10 13.15 -1.66 5.78
C GLY A 10 12.40 -2.95 6.10
N VAL A 11 11.09 -2.93 5.89
CA VAL A 11 10.23 -4.10 6.09
C VAL A 11 10.42 -5.06 4.90
N PRO A 12 10.89 -6.31 5.12
CA PRO A 12 11.00 -7.30 4.04
C PRO A 12 9.61 -7.75 3.57
N ALA A 13 9.53 -8.28 2.35
CA ALA A 13 8.27 -8.84 1.88
C ALA A 13 7.98 -10.17 2.60
N ALA A 14 6.69 -10.48 2.77
CA ALA A 14 6.30 -11.77 3.34
C ALA A 14 6.72 -12.90 2.38
N GLY A 15 7.42 -13.91 2.90
CA GLY A 15 7.90 -15.05 2.11
C GLY A 15 9.26 -14.87 1.44
N ASP A 16 9.94 -13.73 1.63
CA ASP A 16 11.31 -13.54 1.14
C ASP A 16 12.31 -14.50 1.81
N GLU A 17 13.26 -15.01 1.03
CA GLU A 17 14.37 -15.82 1.55
C GLU A 17 15.49 -14.94 2.13
N ALA A 18 15.85 -15.19 3.39
CA ALA A 18 16.99 -14.56 4.03
C ALA A 18 18.29 -15.35 3.75
N THR A 19 19.32 -14.66 3.28
CA THR A 19 20.66 -15.25 3.05
C THR A 19 21.73 -14.45 3.77
N VAL A 20 22.63 -15.13 4.47
CA VAL A 20 23.77 -14.48 5.13
C VAL A 20 24.88 -14.22 4.12
N VAL A 21 25.42 -13.01 4.15
CA VAL A 21 26.52 -12.56 3.29
C VAL A 21 27.69 -12.07 4.13
N ARG A 22 28.91 -12.28 3.64
CA ARG A 22 30.13 -11.99 4.40
C ARG A 22 30.51 -10.51 4.45
N ASP A 23 30.11 -9.73 3.44
CA ASP A 23 30.51 -8.34 3.26
C ASP A 23 29.28 -7.46 2.99
N GLU A 24 29.10 -6.44 3.81
CA GLU A 24 28.02 -5.46 3.71
C GLU A 24 28.03 -4.71 2.37
N LYS A 25 29.21 -4.40 1.82
CA LYS A 25 29.30 -3.66 0.54
C LYS A 25 28.68 -4.47 -0.60
N LYS A 26 29.02 -5.76 -0.68
CA LYS A 26 28.45 -6.68 -1.67
C LYS A 26 26.96 -6.90 -1.44
N ALA A 27 26.54 -7.01 -0.17
CA ALA A 27 25.13 -7.12 0.19
C ALA A 27 24.31 -5.93 -0.36
N ARG A 28 24.84 -4.72 -0.14
CA ARG A 28 24.22 -3.47 -0.57
C ARG A 28 24.13 -3.37 -2.08
N GLU A 29 25.19 -3.74 -2.80
CA GLU A 29 25.20 -3.75 -4.26
C GLU A 29 24.12 -4.69 -4.83
N VAL A 30 24.03 -5.91 -4.32
CA VAL A 30 23.01 -6.88 -4.72
C VAL A 30 21.60 -6.39 -4.37
N ALA A 31 21.41 -5.79 -3.20
CA ALA A 31 20.13 -5.23 -2.78
C ALA A 31 19.67 -4.08 -3.69
N LEU A 32 20.57 -3.15 -4.03
CA LEU A 32 20.30 -2.05 -4.95
C LEU A 32 19.98 -2.55 -6.36
N TYR A 33 20.71 -3.56 -6.84
CA TYR A 33 20.42 -4.17 -8.14
C TYR A 33 19.02 -4.81 -8.17
N ARG A 34 18.65 -5.57 -7.12
CA ARG A 34 17.29 -6.16 -6.99
C ARG A 34 16.21 -5.08 -6.91
N GLN A 35 16.44 -4.02 -6.15
CA GLN A 35 15.52 -2.89 -6.04
C GLN A 35 15.31 -2.19 -7.39
N GLY A 36 16.39 -1.98 -8.14
CA GLY A 36 16.35 -1.41 -9.50
C GLY A 36 15.51 -2.27 -10.44
N LYS A 37 15.76 -3.58 -10.47
CA LYS A 37 15.00 -4.53 -11.29
C LYS A 37 13.52 -4.57 -10.92
N PHE A 38 13.19 -4.54 -9.63
CA PHE A 38 11.81 -4.48 -9.16
C PHE A 38 11.09 -3.21 -9.63
N ARG A 39 11.77 -2.05 -9.53
CA ARG A 39 11.24 -0.77 -9.99
C ARG A 39 10.97 -0.78 -11.50
N GLU A 40 11.86 -1.35 -12.28
CA GLU A 40 11.70 -1.48 -13.74
C GLU A 40 10.47 -2.34 -14.10
N VAL A 41 10.32 -3.51 -13.47
CA VAL A 41 9.14 -4.38 -13.69
C VAL A 41 7.84 -3.68 -13.28
N LYS A 42 7.84 -2.94 -12.16
CA LYS A 42 6.67 -2.18 -11.70
C LYS A 42 6.26 -1.11 -12.71
N LEU A 43 7.22 -0.35 -13.24
CA LEU A 43 6.98 0.68 -14.26
C LEU A 43 6.46 0.07 -15.57
N ALA A 44 7.02 -1.05 -16.02
CA ALA A 44 6.56 -1.75 -17.21
C ALA A 44 5.10 -2.23 -17.07
N ARG A 45 4.73 -2.80 -15.91
CA ARG A 45 3.33 -3.18 -15.61
C ARG A 45 2.39 -1.98 -15.63
N GLN A 46 2.82 -0.86 -15.05
CA GLN A 46 2.01 0.36 -15.02
C GLN A 46 1.77 0.93 -16.42
N GLN A 47 2.78 0.93 -17.30
CA GLN A 47 2.62 1.35 -18.69
C GLN A 47 1.66 0.44 -19.46
N LYS A 48 1.78 -0.89 -19.29
CA LYS A 48 0.87 -1.85 -19.93
C LYS A 48 -0.58 -1.63 -19.50
N ALA A 49 -0.84 -1.51 -18.20
CA ALA A 49 -2.18 -1.26 -17.67
C ALA A 49 -2.76 0.09 -18.15
N LYS A 50 -1.92 1.13 -18.29
CA LYS A 50 -2.36 2.42 -18.81
C LYS A 50 -2.79 2.33 -20.27
N LEU A 51 -2.07 1.58 -21.10
CA LEU A 51 -2.44 1.35 -22.50
C LEU A 51 -3.76 0.58 -22.61
N GLU A 52 -3.93 -0.50 -21.84
CA GLU A 52 -5.18 -1.26 -21.80
C GLU A 52 -6.37 -0.39 -21.37
N ASN A 53 -6.22 0.39 -20.29
CA ASN A 53 -7.28 1.28 -19.81
C ASN A 53 -7.61 2.42 -20.80
N MET A 54 -6.65 2.90 -21.61
CA MET A 54 -6.96 3.92 -22.64
C MET A 54 -7.89 3.38 -23.74
N PHE A 55 -7.89 2.07 -24.01
CA PHE A 55 -8.84 1.45 -24.95
C PHE A 55 -10.21 1.19 -24.30
N SER A 56 -10.25 0.87 -23.01
CA SER A 56 -11.50 0.60 -22.27
C SER A 56 -12.26 1.86 -21.88
N ASN A 57 -11.57 2.93 -21.48
CA ASN A 57 -12.17 4.19 -21.02
C ASN A 57 -12.90 4.99 -22.13
N MET A 58 -12.87 4.53 -23.38
CA MET A 58 -13.67 5.12 -24.47
C MET A 58 -15.06 4.47 -24.59
N SER A 59 -15.33 3.37 -23.88
CA SER A 59 -16.51 2.52 -24.08
C SER A 59 -17.50 2.51 -22.90
N GLU A 60 -17.08 2.92 -21.71
CA GLU A 60 -17.89 2.88 -20.49
C GLU A 60 -18.06 4.30 -19.94
N GLY A 61 -19.30 4.63 -19.54
CA GLY A 61 -19.64 5.93 -18.92
C GLY A 61 -18.97 6.13 -17.55
N ASP A 62 -19.33 7.22 -16.85
CA ASP A 62 -18.75 7.59 -15.55
C ASP A 62 -18.91 6.46 -14.50
N VAL A 63 -17.91 5.59 -14.37
CA VAL A 63 -17.80 4.60 -13.29
C VAL A 63 -17.35 5.32 -12.02
N ALA A 64 -18.07 5.13 -10.92
CA ALA A 64 -17.68 5.73 -9.65
C ALA A 64 -16.42 5.03 -9.10
N GLU A 65 -15.38 5.79 -8.76
CA GLU A 65 -14.18 5.26 -8.11
C GLU A 65 -14.17 5.60 -6.61
N LEU A 66 -13.92 4.60 -5.76
CA LEU A 66 -13.64 4.79 -4.34
C LEU A 66 -12.14 4.62 -4.09
N ASN A 67 -11.44 5.71 -3.78
CA ASN A 67 -10.02 5.67 -3.46
C ASN A 67 -9.81 5.31 -1.99
N VAL A 68 -8.88 4.39 -1.72
CA VAL A 68 -8.58 3.90 -0.37
C VAL A 68 -7.07 3.88 -0.14
N ILE A 69 -6.64 4.32 1.05
CA ILE A 69 -5.29 4.13 1.57
C ILE A 69 -5.32 3.10 2.68
N VAL A 70 -4.46 2.09 2.62
CA VAL A 70 -4.40 1.01 3.60
C VAL A 70 -3.08 1.04 4.35
N LYS A 71 -3.15 1.09 5.68
CA LYS A 71 -1.98 0.94 6.57
C LYS A 71 -2.22 -0.21 7.52
N ALA A 72 -1.24 -1.09 7.69
CA ALA A 72 -1.32 -2.19 8.65
C ALA A 72 -0.03 -2.35 9.46
N ASP A 73 -0.11 -3.07 10.56
CA ASP A 73 1.02 -3.40 11.44
C ASP A 73 2.01 -4.37 10.80
N VAL A 74 1.53 -5.29 9.97
CA VAL A 74 2.34 -6.30 9.29
C VAL A 74 2.06 -6.37 7.79
N GLN A 75 3.08 -6.76 7.02
CA GLN A 75 3.01 -6.85 5.55
C GLN A 75 1.91 -7.81 5.04
N GLY A 76 1.75 -8.97 5.69
CA GLY A 76 0.74 -9.96 5.27
C GLY A 76 -0.70 -9.43 5.36
N SER A 77 -0.99 -8.60 6.37
CA SER A 77 -2.30 -7.96 6.52
C SER A 77 -2.55 -6.95 5.41
N VAL A 78 -1.54 -6.17 5.01
CA VAL A 78 -1.67 -5.23 3.87
C VAL A 78 -2.05 -6.00 2.60
N GLU A 79 -1.35 -7.08 2.30
CA GLU A 79 -1.59 -7.87 1.09
C GLU A 79 -2.98 -8.50 1.09
N ALA A 80 -3.40 -9.10 2.21
CA ALA A 80 -4.72 -9.70 2.35
C ALA A 80 -5.86 -8.67 2.20
N ILE A 81 -5.73 -7.51 2.84
CA ILE A 81 -6.74 -6.44 2.77
C ILE A 81 -6.83 -5.89 1.35
N VAL A 82 -5.69 -5.60 0.70
CA VAL A 82 -5.68 -5.08 -0.67
C VAL A 82 -6.29 -6.08 -1.64
N GLN A 83 -6.00 -7.37 -1.49
CA GLN A 83 -6.63 -8.40 -2.32
C GLN A 83 -8.15 -8.43 -2.12
N ALA A 84 -8.62 -8.46 -0.88
CA ALA A 84 -10.04 -8.51 -0.58
C ALA A 84 -10.81 -7.26 -1.07
N LEU A 85 -10.21 -6.07 -0.95
CA LEU A 85 -10.79 -4.83 -1.50
C LEU A 85 -10.90 -4.85 -3.03
N ASN A 86 -9.94 -5.46 -3.72
CA ASN A 86 -10.02 -5.62 -5.17
C ASN A 86 -11.12 -6.63 -5.56
N GLU A 87 -11.32 -7.70 -4.79
CA GLU A 87 -12.38 -8.68 -5.02
C GLU A 87 -13.79 -8.10 -4.78
N LEU A 88 -13.91 -7.09 -3.92
CA LEU A 88 -15.16 -6.35 -3.68
C LEU A 88 -15.49 -5.31 -4.76
N SER A 89 -14.57 -5.02 -5.69
CA SER A 89 -14.81 -4.06 -6.77
C SER A 89 -15.84 -4.58 -7.75
N THR A 90 -16.80 -3.73 -8.12
CA THR A 90 -17.85 -4.04 -9.10
C THR A 90 -17.69 -3.18 -10.35
N ASN A 91 -18.49 -3.48 -11.39
CA ASN A 91 -18.51 -2.67 -12.62
C ASN A 91 -19.16 -1.28 -12.40
N GLU A 92 -19.93 -1.11 -11.32
CA GLU A 92 -20.58 0.17 -10.98
C GLU A 92 -19.71 1.04 -10.07
N VAL A 93 -19.02 0.41 -9.10
CA VAL A 93 -18.12 1.09 -8.16
C VAL A 93 -16.79 0.35 -8.09
N LYS A 94 -15.74 1.03 -8.52
CA LYS A 94 -14.38 0.49 -8.52
C LYS A 94 -13.62 0.92 -7.28
N VAL A 95 -13.18 -0.03 -6.47
CA VAL A 95 -12.32 0.27 -5.31
C VAL A 95 -10.87 0.33 -5.79
N LYS A 96 -10.19 1.42 -5.47
CA LYS A 96 -8.82 1.67 -5.93
C LYS A 96 -7.93 1.97 -4.75
N VAL A 97 -6.98 1.08 -4.51
CA VAL A 97 -5.95 1.30 -3.49
C VAL A 97 -4.87 2.22 -4.06
N VAL A 98 -4.88 3.48 -3.62
CA VAL A 98 -3.94 4.52 -4.09
C VAL A 98 -2.60 4.48 -3.33
N GLY A 99 -2.63 3.99 -2.09
CA GLY A 99 -1.44 3.82 -1.26
C GLY A 99 -1.63 2.66 -0.28
N SER A 100 -0.59 1.84 -0.13
CA SER A 100 -0.56 0.80 0.88
C SER A 100 0.81 0.74 1.55
N GLY A 101 0.85 0.42 2.84
CA GLY A 101 2.11 0.34 3.56
C GLY A 101 2.02 -0.25 4.95
N VAL A 102 3.18 -0.59 5.49
CA VAL A 102 3.33 -1.12 6.85
C VAL A 102 3.73 0.00 7.80
N GLY A 103 3.15 -0.02 9.01
CA GLY A 103 3.43 0.92 10.08
C GLY A 103 2.31 1.94 10.31
N GLY A 104 2.59 2.86 11.24
CA GLY A 104 1.65 3.94 11.61
C GLY A 104 1.27 4.83 10.44
N ILE A 105 0.14 5.51 10.58
CA ILE A 105 -0.35 6.48 9.59
C ILE A 105 0.40 7.79 9.80
N THR A 106 1.02 8.29 8.73
CA THR A 106 1.87 9.47 8.74
C THR A 106 1.24 10.65 8.01
N GLU A 107 1.82 11.85 8.19
CA GLU A 107 1.40 13.07 7.49
C GLU A 107 1.41 12.93 5.96
N THR A 108 2.38 12.21 5.40
CA THR A 108 2.47 11.92 3.97
C THR A 108 1.27 11.11 3.47
N ASP A 109 0.78 10.18 4.29
CA ASP A 109 -0.39 9.37 3.95
C ASP A 109 -1.67 10.21 4.00
N ALA A 110 -1.79 11.09 4.99
CA ALA A 110 -2.90 12.04 5.09
C ALA A 110 -2.93 13.01 3.90
N THR A 111 -1.76 13.54 3.52
CA THR A 111 -1.63 14.43 2.36
C THR A 111 -2.00 13.73 1.06
N LEU A 112 -1.59 12.47 0.90
CA LEU A 112 -1.98 11.65 -0.25
C LEU A 112 -3.49 11.41 -0.28
N ALA A 113 -4.11 11.20 0.88
CA ALA A 113 -5.56 11.01 1.00
C ALA A 113 -6.32 12.25 0.53
N THR A 114 -5.93 13.45 0.99
CA THR A 114 -6.53 14.72 0.56
C THR A 114 -6.39 14.92 -0.94
N ALA A 115 -5.19 14.70 -1.50
CA ALA A 115 -4.92 14.91 -2.93
C ALA A 115 -5.70 13.95 -3.85
N SER A 116 -6.07 12.76 -3.35
CA SER A 116 -6.77 11.72 -4.11
C SER A 116 -8.23 11.54 -3.70
N ASN A 117 -8.74 12.36 -2.76
CA ASN A 117 -10.05 12.20 -2.15
C ASN A 117 -10.29 10.76 -1.65
N ALA A 118 -9.28 10.19 -0.97
CA ALA A 118 -9.29 8.82 -0.49
C ALA A 118 -9.64 8.72 0.99
N ILE A 119 -10.30 7.62 1.37
CA ILE A 119 -10.46 7.25 2.78
C ILE A 119 -9.20 6.55 3.29
N ILE A 120 -8.89 6.69 4.57
CA ILE A 120 -7.74 6.03 5.20
C ILE A 120 -8.24 4.90 6.10
N VAL A 121 -7.71 3.70 5.89
CA VAL A 121 -8.01 2.51 6.66
C VAL A 121 -6.75 2.04 7.37
N GLY A 122 -6.80 2.02 8.71
CA GLY A 122 -5.73 1.53 9.56
C GLY A 122 -6.09 0.18 10.20
N PHE A 123 -5.33 -0.87 9.93
CA PHE A 123 -5.46 -2.19 10.54
C PHE A 123 -4.40 -2.38 11.63
N ASN A 124 -4.81 -2.47 12.90
CA ASN A 124 -3.93 -2.55 14.07
C ASN A 124 -2.86 -1.44 14.17
N VAL A 125 -3.10 -0.31 13.50
CA VAL A 125 -2.21 0.86 13.51
C VAL A 125 -2.95 2.12 13.93
N ARG A 126 -2.19 3.14 14.32
CA ARG A 126 -2.70 4.46 14.71
C ARG A 126 -2.03 5.55 13.91
N ALA A 127 -2.73 6.68 13.79
CA ALA A 127 -2.16 7.91 13.25
C ALA A 127 -1.29 8.60 14.30
N ASP A 128 -0.15 9.09 13.84
CA ASP A 128 0.73 9.97 14.61
C ASP A 128 0.09 11.36 14.82
N ALA A 129 0.74 12.19 15.64
CA ALA A 129 0.19 13.50 16.01
C ALA A 129 0.14 14.48 14.83
N THR A 130 1.05 14.37 13.86
CA THR A 130 1.08 15.24 12.68
C THR A 130 0.01 14.84 11.67
N ALA A 131 -0.15 13.53 11.41
CA ALA A 131 -1.21 12.98 10.58
C ALA A 131 -2.60 13.35 11.10
N ARG A 132 -2.86 13.24 12.42
CA ARG A 132 -4.16 13.60 13.00
C ARG A 132 -4.54 15.05 12.73
N ARG A 133 -3.58 15.98 12.82
CA ARG A 133 -3.84 17.40 12.54
C ARG A 133 -4.29 17.62 11.10
N VAL A 134 -3.65 16.95 10.14
CA VAL A 134 -4.03 17.04 8.73
C VAL A 134 -5.39 16.39 8.48
N ILE A 135 -5.63 15.23 9.08
CA ILE A 135 -6.90 14.50 8.96
C ILE A 135 -8.07 15.33 9.49
N GLU A 136 -7.90 15.98 10.65
CA GLU A 136 -8.94 16.84 11.24
C GLU A 136 -9.12 18.15 10.44
N ALA A 137 -8.04 18.76 9.97
CA ALA A 137 -8.10 20.01 9.20
C ALA A 137 -8.79 19.84 7.84
N GLU A 138 -8.49 18.74 7.15
CA GLU A 138 -9.01 18.43 5.81
C GLU A 138 -10.26 17.53 5.85
N ASN A 139 -10.74 17.16 7.04
CA ASN A 139 -11.93 16.33 7.26
C ASN A 139 -11.88 14.97 6.51
N ILE A 140 -10.73 14.30 6.61
CA ILE A 140 -10.49 13.02 5.93
C ILE A 140 -11.15 11.88 6.72
N ASP A 141 -11.89 10.99 6.05
CA ASP A 141 -12.46 9.79 6.69
C ASP A 141 -11.33 8.82 7.07
N LEU A 142 -11.12 8.66 8.37
CA LEU A 142 -10.14 7.76 8.95
C LEU A 142 -10.84 6.70 9.79
N ARG A 143 -10.61 5.43 9.43
CA ARG A 143 -11.20 4.27 10.12
C ARG A 143 -10.13 3.33 10.64
N TYR A 144 -10.33 2.85 11.85
CA TYR A 144 -9.46 1.90 12.50
C TYR A 144 -10.17 0.57 12.69
N TYR A 145 -9.48 -0.51 12.34
CA TYR A 145 -9.96 -1.87 12.49
C TYR A 145 -8.91 -2.74 13.15
N SER A 146 -9.38 -3.76 13.85
CA SER A 146 -8.55 -4.84 14.39
C SER A 146 -9.02 -6.22 13.92
N ILE A 147 -10.18 -6.29 13.27
CA ILE A 147 -10.79 -7.51 12.76
C ILE A 147 -11.05 -7.30 11.26
N ILE A 148 -10.51 -8.18 10.42
CA ILE A 148 -10.57 -8.01 8.95
C ILE A 148 -12.00 -8.06 8.42
N TYR A 149 -12.89 -8.83 9.05
CA TYR A 149 -14.30 -8.93 8.67
C TYR A 149 -15.13 -7.69 9.03
N GLU A 150 -14.65 -6.82 9.92
CA GLU A 150 -15.31 -5.54 10.18
C GLU A 150 -14.86 -4.46 9.19
N LEU A 151 -13.69 -4.66 8.59
CA LEU A 151 -13.10 -3.77 7.58
C LEU A 151 -13.75 -3.97 6.21
N LEU A 152 -13.99 -5.24 5.83
CA LEU A 152 -14.61 -5.65 4.57
C LEU A 152 -16.13 -5.60 4.64
#